data_AF-A0A7S4E170-F1
#
_entry.id   AF-A0A7S4E170-F1
#
_cell.length_a   1.000
_cell.length_b   1.000
_cell.length_c   1.000
_cell.angle_alpha   90.00
_cell.angle_beta   90.00
_cell.angle_gamma   90.00
#
_symmetry.space_group_name_H-M   'P 1'
#
loop_
_entity.id
_entity.type
_entity.pdbx_description
1 polymer ?
#
loop_
_entity_poly.entity_id
_entity_poly.type
_entity_poly.pdbx_seq_one_letter_code
_entity_poly.pdbx_strand_id
1 'polypeptide(L)'
;FLGMEEEGPFHFIHVGAAVPDIPGDLIEQLAPGGRLIIPVGEPGTEQKLTRVTKSPDNEVITEEMMTVVFSLMEKEPPVSAEEDVLQRVANVEALYAEIQGVSEDIKTWQEAFKTTQGRKPSAADMGMDEAARTLLERFKGLQAELKMAKAGAARAKRAEDKGNLS
;
A
#
# COMPACT_ATOMS: atom_id res chain seq x y z
N PHE A 1 2.68 -14.01 13.28
CA PHE A 1 1.82 -12.91 13.73
C PHE A 1 1.87 -12.92 15.24
N LEU A 2 2.42 -11.88 15.85
CA LEU A 2 2.82 -11.93 17.26
C LEU A 2 1.70 -11.61 18.25
N GLY A 3 0.51 -11.18 17.81
CA GLY A 3 -0.56 -10.75 18.72
C GLY A 3 -0.14 -9.55 19.60
N MET A 4 -0.70 -9.47 20.81
CA MET A 4 -0.38 -8.44 21.81
C MET A 4 -0.10 -9.14 23.14
N GLU A 5 1.04 -9.83 23.22
CA GLU A 5 1.40 -10.66 24.37
C GLU A 5 1.33 -9.89 25.70
N GLU A 6 1.79 -8.64 25.71
CA GLU A 6 1.79 -7.74 26.87
C GLU A 6 0.39 -7.38 27.40
N GLU A 7 -0.66 -7.52 26.57
CA GLU A 7 -2.05 -7.25 26.96
C GLU A 7 -2.85 -8.53 27.26
N GLY A 8 -2.23 -9.70 27.05
CA GLY A 8 -2.82 -10.99 27.37
C GLY A 8 -2.83 -11.31 28.87
N PRO A 9 -3.44 -12.44 29.26
CA PRO A 9 -4.13 -13.40 28.40
C PRO A 9 -5.56 -12.95 28.04
N PHE A 10 -6.04 -13.36 26.86
CA PHE A 10 -7.36 -12.98 26.34
C PHE A 10 -8.39 -14.11 26.49
N HIS A 11 -9.60 -13.76 26.92
CA HIS A 11 -10.74 -14.69 26.88
C HIS A 11 -11.28 -14.90 25.47
N PHE A 12 -11.15 -13.90 24.61
CA PHE A 12 -11.60 -13.96 23.22
C PHE A 12 -10.59 -13.26 22.32
N ILE A 13 -10.16 -13.95 21.27
CA ILE A 13 -9.37 -13.38 20.17
C ILE A 13 -10.19 -13.55 18.90
N HIS A 14 -10.36 -12.46 18.15
CA HIS A 14 -11.04 -12.49 16.86
C HIS A 14 -10.08 -11.98 15.79
N VAL A 15 -9.94 -12.74 14.71
CA VAL A 15 -9.09 -12.38 13.59
C VAL A 15 -9.95 -12.06 12.38
N GLY A 16 -9.92 -10.80 11.95
CA GLY A 16 -10.72 -10.26 10.85
C GLY A 16 -10.13 -10.47 9.45
N ALA A 17 -9.15 -11.37 9.30
CA ALA A 17 -8.48 -11.66 8.04
C ALA A 17 -8.10 -13.15 7.96
N ALA A 18 -8.08 -13.71 6.76
CA ALA A 18 -7.74 -15.10 6.55
C ALA A 18 -6.24 -15.34 6.69
N VAL A 19 -5.87 -16.43 7.36
CA VAL A 19 -4.49 -16.90 7.48
C VAL A 19 -4.33 -18.26 6.80
N PRO A 20 -3.15 -18.60 6.26
CA PRO A 20 -2.90 -19.94 5.74
C PRO A 20 -2.96 -21.00 6.85
N ASP A 21 -2.44 -20.66 8.03
CA ASP A 21 -2.36 -21.54 9.20
C ASP A 21 -2.64 -20.74 10.48
N ILE A 22 -3.16 -21.42 11.52
CA ILE A 22 -3.46 -20.81 12.81
C ILE A 22 -2.14 -20.44 13.53
N PRO A 23 -1.90 -19.15 13.86
CA PRO A 23 -0.67 -18.76 14.54
C PRO A 23 -0.63 -19.29 15.99
N GLY A 24 0.44 -20.00 16.35
CA GLY A 24 0.66 -20.53 17.70
C GLY A 24 0.65 -19.43 18.77
N ASP A 25 1.27 -18.28 18.49
CA ASP A 25 1.33 -17.11 19.38
C ASP A 25 -0.07 -16.67 19.87
N LEU A 26 -1.08 -16.73 19.00
CA LEU A 26 -2.45 -16.36 19.37
C LEU A 26 -3.11 -17.40 20.29
N ILE A 27 -2.75 -18.69 20.15
CA ILE A 27 -3.23 -19.76 21.03
C ILE A 27 -2.57 -19.63 22.41
N GLU A 28 -1.28 -19.30 22.45
CA GLU A 28 -0.54 -19.07 23.70
C GLU A 28 -1.15 -17.92 24.49
N GLN A 29 -1.54 -16.84 23.80
CA GLN A 29 -2.20 -15.66 24.38
C GLN A 29 -3.64 -15.90 24.85
N LEU A 30 -4.27 -17.04 24.58
CA LEU A 30 -5.57 -17.36 25.15
C LEU A 30 -5.47 -17.67 26.65
N ALA A 31 -6.40 -17.11 27.43
CA ALA A 31 -6.65 -17.52 28.79
C ALA A 31 -7.20 -18.96 28.82
N PRO A 32 -7.02 -19.72 29.92
CA PRO A 32 -7.73 -20.96 30.12
C PRO A 32 -9.26 -20.75 30.05
N GLY A 33 -9.95 -21.56 29.23
CA GLY A 33 -11.35 -21.37 28.87
C GLY A 33 -11.61 -20.37 27.73
N GLY A 34 -10.57 -19.74 27.19
CA GLY A 34 -10.64 -18.74 26.13
C GLY A 34 -10.87 -19.33 24.74
N ARG A 35 -11.27 -18.47 23.80
CA ARG A 35 -11.59 -18.87 22.42
C ARG A 35 -10.97 -17.94 21.39
N LEU A 36 -10.45 -18.51 20.31
CA LEU A 36 -10.00 -17.82 19.10
C LEU A 36 -10.96 -18.14 17.96
N ILE A 37 -11.42 -17.11 17.24
CA ILE A 37 -12.19 -17.24 15.99
C ILE A 37 -11.36 -16.66 14.86
N ILE A 38 -11.06 -17.49 13.85
CA ILE A 38 -10.12 -17.14 12.79
C ILE A 38 -10.50 -17.81 11.45
N PRO A 39 -10.56 -17.06 10.34
CA PRO A 39 -10.66 -17.65 9.01
C PRO A 39 -9.32 -18.30 8.60
N VAL A 40 -9.35 -19.56 8.17
CA VAL A 40 -8.16 -20.34 7.77
C VAL A 40 -8.32 -20.83 6.33
N GLY A 41 -7.31 -20.60 5.51
CA GLY A 41 -7.23 -21.08 4.12
C GLY A 41 -6.09 -20.44 3.36
N GLU A 42 -5.50 -21.18 2.43
CA GLU A 42 -4.42 -20.69 1.55
C GLU A 42 -4.93 -19.63 0.55
N PRO A 43 -4.03 -18.80 0.00
CA PRO A 43 -4.38 -17.88 -1.07
C PRO A 43 -5.04 -18.60 -2.27
N GLY A 44 -6.25 -18.18 -2.63
CA GLY A 44 -6.99 -18.74 -3.76
C GLY A 44 -7.71 -20.06 -3.50
N THR A 45 -7.75 -20.53 -2.25
CA THR A 45 -8.52 -21.73 -1.85
C THR A 45 -9.78 -21.36 -1.09
N GLU A 46 -10.64 -22.36 -0.81
CA GLU A 46 -11.74 -22.19 0.13
C GLU A 46 -11.17 -21.88 1.53
N GLN A 47 -11.82 -20.97 2.26
CA GLN A 47 -11.49 -20.63 3.64
C GLN A 47 -12.58 -21.15 4.58
N LYS A 48 -12.19 -21.67 5.74
CA LYS A 48 -13.10 -22.06 6.82
C LYS A 48 -12.97 -21.11 8.00
N LEU A 49 -14.09 -20.67 8.55
CA LEU A 49 -14.11 -20.03 9.85
C LEU A 49 -13.85 -21.12 10.89
N THR A 50 -12.76 -21.00 11.63
CA THR A 50 -12.30 -22.00 12.58
C THR A 50 -12.36 -21.43 13.98
N ARG A 51 -12.88 -22.23 14.91
CA ARG A 51 -12.86 -21.96 16.34
C ARG A 51 -11.77 -22.78 17.00
N VAL A 52 -10.91 -22.11 17.76
CA VAL A 52 -9.97 -22.76 18.67
C VAL A 52 -10.39 -22.47 20.09
N THR A 53 -10.50 -23.49 20.93
CA THR A 53 -10.82 -23.38 22.35
C THR A 53 -9.64 -23.88 23.16
N LYS A 54 -9.15 -23.05 24.08
CA LYS A 54 -8.17 -23.48 25.10
C LYS A 54 -8.96 -23.87 26.34
N SER A 55 -8.95 -25.13 26.71
CA SER A 55 -9.65 -25.64 27.88
C SER A 55 -9.01 -25.10 29.18
N PRO A 56 -9.70 -25.24 30.34
CA PRO A 56 -9.12 -24.88 31.63
C PRO A 56 -7.83 -25.63 32.00
N ASP A 57 -7.64 -26.84 31.45
CA ASP A 57 -6.47 -27.70 31.59
C ASP A 57 -5.42 -27.52 30.48
N ASN A 58 -5.55 -26.45 29.67
CA ASN A 58 -4.68 -26.08 28.55
C ASN A 58 -4.67 -27.07 27.36
N GLU A 59 -5.67 -27.94 27.25
CA GLU A 59 -5.94 -28.68 26.02
C GLU A 59 -6.46 -27.70 24.95
N VAL A 60 -6.01 -27.89 23.70
CA VAL A 60 -6.42 -27.05 22.57
C VAL A 60 -7.31 -27.86 21.64
N ILE A 61 -8.54 -27.40 21.47
CA ILE A 61 -9.55 -28.03 20.62
C ILE A 61 -9.82 -27.12 19.43
N THR A 62 -9.71 -27.65 18.22
CA THR A 62 -9.92 -26.91 16.96
C THR A 62 -11.11 -27.48 16.22
N GLU A 63 -12.03 -26.59 15.81
CA GLU A 63 -13.27 -26.95 15.12
C GLU A 63 -13.50 -26.04 13.90
N GLU A 64 -13.62 -26.63 12.71
CA GLU A 64 -14.07 -25.92 11.52
C GLU A 64 -15.59 -25.69 11.57
N MET A 65 -16.04 -24.46 11.33
CA MET A 65 -17.45 -24.09 11.47
C MET A 65 -18.18 -23.97 10.13
N MET A 66 -17.74 -23.04 9.28
CA MET A 66 -18.43 -22.73 8.01
C MET A 66 -17.45 -22.17 6.98
N THR A 67 -17.79 -22.28 5.69
CA THR A 67 -17.05 -21.59 4.62
C THR A 67 -17.25 -20.08 4.72
N VAL A 68 -16.17 -19.31 4.54
CA VAL A 68 -16.18 -17.84 4.56
C VAL A 68 -15.29 -17.27 3.46
N VAL A 69 -15.36 -15.96 3.25
CA VAL A 69 -14.46 -15.21 2.36
C VAL A 69 -13.97 -13.97 3.10
N PHE A 70 -12.67 -13.94 3.40
CA PHE A 70 -11.97 -12.83 4.02
C PHE A 70 -10.74 -12.44 3.18
N SER A 71 -10.32 -11.18 3.31
CA SER A 71 -9.01 -10.74 2.82
C SER A 71 -7.90 -11.51 3.53
N LEU A 72 -6.84 -11.84 2.81
CA LEU A 72 -5.66 -12.49 3.39
C LEU A 72 -4.93 -11.54 4.33
N MET A 73 -4.46 -12.08 5.45
CA MET A 73 -3.60 -11.37 6.38
C MET A 73 -2.18 -11.28 5.80
N GLU A 74 -1.69 -10.07 5.61
CA GLU A 74 -0.34 -9.80 5.12
C GLU A 74 0.68 -9.99 6.26
N LYS A 75 1.79 -10.71 6.01
CA LYS A 75 2.79 -11.04 7.04
C LYS A 75 3.55 -9.84 7.58
N GLU A 76 3.74 -8.83 6.75
CA GLU A 76 4.35 -7.56 7.14
C GLU A 76 3.21 -6.56 7.33
N PRO A 77 3.22 -5.78 8.42
CA PRO A 77 2.40 -4.58 8.41
C PRO A 77 2.81 -3.78 7.17
N PRO A 78 1.87 -3.14 6.44
CA PRO A 78 2.29 -2.08 5.54
C PRO A 78 3.20 -1.15 6.33
N VAL A 79 4.25 -0.63 5.68
CA VAL A 79 5.10 0.45 6.21
C VAL A 79 4.19 1.35 7.03
N SER A 80 4.51 1.59 8.30
CA SER A 80 3.56 2.18 9.25
C SER A 80 2.82 3.34 8.59
N ALA A 81 1.52 3.55 8.86
CA ALA A 81 0.73 4.52 8.09
C ALA A 81 1.43 5.88 7.96
N GLU A 82 2.21 6.29 8.97
CA GLU A 82 3.10 7.44 8.94
C GLU A 82 4.27 7.32 7.94
N GLU A 83 5.01 6.22 7.93
CA GLU A 83 6.07 5.95 6.95
C GLU A 83 5.54 5.79 5.51
N ASP A 84 4.36 5.17 5.30
CA ASP A 84 3.72 5.12 3.97
C ASP A 84 3.39 6.54 3.48
N VAL A 85 2.80 7.37 4.34
CA VAL A 85 2.51 8.78 4.03
C VAL A 85 3.80 9.54 3.71
N LEU A 86 4.85 9.39 4.53
CA LEU A 86 6.13 10.05 4.32
C LEU A 86 6.80 9.62 3.00
N GLN A 87 6.80 8.33 2.70
CA GLN A 87 7.35 7.80 1.45
C GLN A 87 6.57 8.33 0.24
N ARG A 88 5.24 8.42 0.35
CA ARG A 88 4.38 8.97 -0.71
C ARG A 88 4.58 10.47 -0.90
N VAL A 89 4.75 11.23 0.18
CA VAL A 89 5.10 12.65 0.13
C VAL A 89 6.47 12.83 -0.53
N ALA A 90 7.48 12.07 -0.10
CA ALA A 90 8.83 12.10 -0.68
C ALA A 90 8.82 11.78 -2.18
N ASN A 91 8.04 10.77 -2.60
CA ASN A 91 7.88 10.43 -4.01
C ASN A 91 7.24 11.56 -4.83
N VAL A 92 6.28 12.30 -4.25
CA VAL A 92 5.65 13.45 -4.92
C VAL A 92 6.63 14.63 -5.01
N GLU A 93 7.39 14.91 -3.96
CA GLU A 93 8.42 15.96 -3.97
C GLU A 93 9.52 15.68 -5.00
N ALA A 94 9.97 14.41 -5.08
CA ALA A 94 10.93 13.99 -6.10
C ALA A 94 10.40 14.20 -7.53
N LEU A 95 9.13 13.83 -7.79
CA LEU A 95 8.49 14.08 -9.09
C LEU A 95 8.42 15.58 -9.41
N TYR A 96 8.14 16.42 -8.42
CA TYR A 96 8.14 17.87 -8.61
C TYR A 96 9.52 18.41 -8.97
N ALA A 97 10.56 17.99 -8.25
CA ALA A 97 11.93 18.39 -8.53
C ALA A 97 12.37 17.97 -9.93
N GLU A 98 12.02 16.75 -10.36
CA GLU A 98 12.36 16.28 -11.69
C GLU A 98 11.59 17.03 -12.80
N ILE A 99 10.30 17.30 -12.60
CA ILE A 99 9.50 18.13 -13.53
C ILE A 99 10.11 19.53 -13.66
N GLN A 100 10.60 20.12 -12.57
CA GLN A 100 11.26 21.41 -12.59
C GLN A 100 12.56 21.35 -13.39
N GLY A 101 13.43 20.36 -13.14
CA GLY A 101 14.67 20.18 -13.88
C GLY A 101 14.42 20.02 -15.40
N VAL A 102 13.52 19.12 -15.78
CA VAL A 102 13.15 18.93 -17.20
C VAL A 102 12.55 20.21 -17.79
N SER A 103 11.77 20.97 -17.02
CA SER A 103 11.25 22.26 -17.49
C SER A 103 12.35 23.30 -17.70
N GLU A 104 13.43 23.28 -16.92
CA GLU A 104 14.59 24.15 -17.10
C GLU A 104 15.42 23.74 -18.31
N ASP A 105 15.59 22.45 -18.53
CA ASP A 105 16.25 21.91 -19.74
C ASP A 105 15.49 22.30 -21.01
N ILE A 106 14.15 22.22 -20.99
CA ILE A 106 13.31 22.69 -22.11
C ILE A 106 13.53 24.18 -22.37
N LYS A 107 13.59 25.01 -21.32
CA LYS A 107 13.87 26.45 -21.48
C LYS A 107 15.26 26.70 -22.06
N THR A 108 16.26 26.00 -21.54
CA THR A 108 17.65 26.08 -22.02
C THR A 108 17.74 25.72 -23.50
N TRP A 109 17.06 24.65 -23.92
CA TRP A 109 16.96 24.29 -25.34
C TRP A 109 16.24 25.37 -26.17
N GLN A 110 15.13 25.94 -25.68
CA GLN A 110 14.40 27.00 -26.37
C GLN A 110 15.24 28.27 -26.56
N GLU A 111 16.06 28.63 -25.58
CA GLU A 111 16.99 29.76 -25.66
C GLU A 111 18.13 29.50 -26.64
N ALA A 112 18.70 28.29 -26.62
CA ALA A 112 19.70 27.87 -27.60
C ALA A 112 19.13 27.92 -29.03
N PHE A 113 17.93 27.36 -29.24
CA PHE A 113 17.25 27.42 -30.53
C PHE A 113 17.03 28.87 -30.98
N LYS A 114 16.54 29.74 -30.09
CA LYS A 114 16.32 31.16 -30.41
C LYS A 114 17.60 31.87 -30.80
N THR A 115 18.71 31.55 -30.13
CA THR A 115 20.03 32.10 -30.44
C THR A 115 20.51 31.67 -31.83
N THR A 116 20.30 30.39 -32.19
CA THR A 116 20.73 29.85 -33.49
C THR A 116 19.82 30.27 -34.65
N GLN A 117 18.50 30.31 -34.43
CA GLN A 117 17.49 30.47 -35.49
C GLN A 117 16.88 31.88 -35.54
N GLY A 118 17.23 32.76 -34.59
CA GLY A 118 16.70 34.13 -34.50
C GLY A 118 15.19 34.23 -34.20
N ARG A 119 14.51 33.11 -33.94
CA ARG A 119 13.08 33.02 -33.68
C ARG A 119 12.79 32.00 -32.58
N LYS A 120 11.61 32.09 -31.96
CA LYS A 120 11.16 31.05 -31.03
C LYS A 120 10.89 29.72 -31.78
N PRO A 121 11.15 28.57 -31.16
CA PRO A 121 10.82 27.27 -31.74
C PRO A 121 9.30 27.09 -31.84
N SER A 122 8.85 26.49 -32.94
CA SER A 122 7.49 26.01 -33.14
C SER A 122 7.34 24.57 -32.63
N ALA A 123 6.11 24.08 -32.55
CA ALA A 123 5.85 22.68 -32.23
C ALA A 123 6.50 21.70 -33.23
N ALA A 124 6.60 22.09 -34.51
CA ALA A 124 7.27 21.27 -35.53
C ALA A 124 8.78 21.19 -35.28
N ASP A 125 9.41 22.31 -34.90
CA ASP A 125 10.85 22.34 -34.59
C ASP A 125 11.18 21.44 -33.38
N MET A 126 10.38 21.55 -32.31
CA MET A 126 10.50 20.68 -31.14
C MET A 126 10.24 19.21 -31.47
N GLY A 127 9.38 18.93 -32.45
CA GLY A 127 9.08 17.58 -32.91
C GLY A 127 10.12 16.98 -33.86
N MET A 128 11.01 17.78 -34.45
CA MET A 128 12.07 17.29 -35.35
C MET A 128 13.42 17.17 -34.66
N ASP A 129 13.63 17.90 -33.56
CA ASP A 129 14.84 17.86 -32.75
C ASP A 129 14.78 16.74 -31.71
N GLU A 130 15.74 15.81 -31.73
CA GLU A 130 15.76 14.62 -30.87
C GLU A 130 15.82 14.99 -29.38
N ALA A 131 16.61 16.01 -29.02
CA ALA A 131 16.75 16.45 -27.63
C ALA A 131 15.44 17.07 -27.12
N ALA A 132 14.80 17.94 -27.92
CA ALA A 132 13.51 18.52 -27.57
C ALA A 132 12.41 17.46 -27.42
N ARG A 133 12.36 16.48 -28.33
CA ARG A 133 11.41 15.36 -28.23
C ARG A 133 11.59 14.59 -26.93
N THR A 134 12.83 14.24 -26.61
CA THR A 134 13.16 13.47 -25.39
C THR A 134 12.73 14.21 -24.13
N LEU A 135 13.02 15.51 -24.04
CA LEU A 135 12.61 16.35 -22.93
C LEU A 135 11.08 16.46 -22.81
N LEU A 136 10.37 16.65 -23.93
CA LEU A 136 8.91 16.75 -23.93
C LEU A 136 8.23 15.44 -23.53
N GLU A 137 8.75 14.30 -23.98
CA GLU A 137 8.22 12.99 -23.60
C GLU A 137 8.49 12.71 -22.11
N ARG A 138 9.69 13.04 -21.60
CA ARG A 138 9.96 12.92 -20.15
C ARG A 138 9.04 13.82 -19.33
N PHE A 139 8.86 15.07 -19.75
CA PHE A 139 7.97 16.01 -19.07
C PHE A 139 6.52 15.51 -19.01
N LYS A 140 5.99 15.00 -20.13
CA LYS A 140 4.64 14.41 -20.18
C LYS A 140 4.52 13.17 -19.28
N GLY A 141 5.51 12.28 -19.32
CA GLY A 141 5.54 11.08 -18.48
C GLY A 141 5.47 11.43 -17.00
N LEU A 142 6.33 12.35 -16.57
CA LEU A 142 6.36 12.82 -15.19
C LEU A 142 5.06 13.51 -14.75
N GLN A 143 4.44 14.31 -15.63
CA GLN A 143 3.13 14.91 -15.35
C GLN A 143 2.02 13.85 -15.16
N ALA A 144 2.06 12.77 -15.95
CA ALA A 144 1.13 11.66 -15.80
C ALA A 144 1.38 10.89 -14.49
N GLU A 145 2.64 10.60 -14.17
CA GLU A 145 3.05 9.97 -12.91
C GLU A 145 2.61 10.79 -11.69
N LEU A 146 2.85 12.10 -11.70
CA LEU A 146 2.42 13.02 -10.63
C LEU A 146 0.89 13.02 -10.45
N LYS A 147 0.14 13.01 -11.56
CA LYS A 147 -1.34 12.94 -11.51
C LYS A 147 -1.82 11.63 -10.88
N MET A 148 -1.19 10.51 -11.23
CA MET A 148 -1.52 9.20 -10.66
C MET A 148 -1.17 9.12 -9.17
N ALA A 149 0.01 9.59 -8.77
CA ALA A 149 0.44 9.61 -7.37
C ALA A 149 -0.54 10.40 -6.48
N LYS A 150 -0.96 11.58 -6.93
CA LYS A 150 -1.97 12.40 -6.23
C LYS A 150 -3.34 11.74 -6.14
N ALA A 151 -3.78 11.07 -7.21
CA ALA A 151 -5.05 10.34 -7.21
C ALA A 151 -5.02 9.15 -6.23
N GLY A 152 -3.88 8.45 -6.13
CA GLY A 152 -3.66 7.39 -5.15
C GLY A 152 -3.72 7.90 -3.71
N ALA A 153 -3.05 9.02 -3.41
CA ALA A 153 -3.10 9.68 -2.10
C ALA A 153 -4.54 10.05 -1.68
N ALA A 154 -5.33 10.62 -2.60
CA ALA A 154 -6.72 10.98 -2.32
C ALA A 154 -7.64 9.77 -2.05
N ARG A 155 -7.38 8.63 -2.71
CA ARG A 155 -8.14 7.38 -2.48
C ARG A 155 -7.81 6.75 -1.13
N ALA A 156 -6.53 6.72 -0.74
CA ALA A 156 -6.11 6.18 0.55
C ALA A 156 -6.72 6.97 1.72
N LYS A 157 -6.65 8.32 1.66
CA LYS A 157 -7.28 9.18 2.67
C LYS A 157 -8.78 8.92 2.84
N ARG A 158 -9.51 8.69 1.74
CA ARG A 158 -10.95 8.35 1.79
C ARG A 158 -11.25 6.96 2.36
N ALA A 159 -10.32 6.01 2.25
CA ALA A 159 -10.47 4.68 2.83
C ALA A 159 -10.23 4.73 4.35
N GLU A 160 -9.24 5.50 4.78
CA GLU A 160 -8.93 5.75 6.19
C GLU A 160 -10.09 6.47 6.91
N ASP A 161 -10.65 7.52 6.32
CA ASP A 161 -11.82 8.24 6.86
C ASP A 161 -13.06 7.33 7.01
N LYS A 162 -13.17 6.26 6.22
CA LYS A 162 -14.27 5.29 6.28
C LYS A 162 -14.02 4.15 7.28
N GLY A 163 -12.77 3.77 7.51
CA GLY A 163 -12.40 2.75 8.49
C GLY A 163 -12.53 3.23 9.94
N ASN A 164 -12.49 4.54 10.18
CA ASN A 164 -12.57 5.13 11.52
C ASN A 164 -14.02 5.36 12.02
N LEU A 165 -15.02 4.80 11.32
CA LEU A 165 -16.46 4.96 11.58
C LEU A 165 -17.15 3.68 12.06
N SER A 166 -16.40 2.63 12.41
CA SER A 166 -16.93 1.34 12.87
C SER A 166 -16.41 0.95 14.25
#